data_AF-A0A166GWV2-F1
#
_entry.id   AF-A0A166GWV2-F1
#
_cell.length_a   1.000
_cell.length_b   1.000
_cell.length_c   1.000
_cell.angle_alpha   90.00
_cell.angle_beta   90.00
_cell.angle_gamma   90.00
#
_symmetry.space_group_name_H-M   'P 1'
#
loop_
_entity.id
_entity.type
_entity.pdbx_description
1 polymer ?
#
loop_
_entity_poly.entity_id
_entity_poly.type
_entity_poly.pdbx_seq_one_letter_code
_entity_poly.pdbx_strand_id
1 'polypeptide(L)'
;MSSTVDIPQALKDSLRKFRFARRKGGNAAIVVKINKKELIMEEVEQFDNISLDDLAEELPESAPRYVVMSYELAHDDGRKSFPLVLVNWVPPACEMSLLTLHASGLNNFQNTADVGKVLEVRDGAEGLTTEMMNAMLTKA
;
A
#
# COMPACT_ATOMS: atom_id res chain seq x y z
N MET A 1 2.62 12.29 19.93
CA MET A 1 3.91 11.79 19.41
C MET A 1 4.25 12.62 18.18
N SER A 2 5.44 13.21 18.11
CA SER A 2 5.90 13.91 16.91
C SER A 2 6.25 12.86 15.86
N SER A 3 5.56 12.85 14.72
CA SER A 3 5.96 12.02 13.57
C SER A 3 7.10 12.69 12.81
N THR A 4 8.06 11.92 12.32
CA THR A 4 9.16 12.44 11.47
C THR A 4 8.68 12.90 10.09
N VAL A 5 7.55 12.33 9.64
CA VAL A 5 6.93 12.63 8.35
C VAL A 5 5.44 12.87 8.59
N ASP A 6 4.94 13.99 8.10
CA ASP A 6 3.55 14.38 8.29
C ASP A 6 2.65 13.76 7.22
N ILE A 7 1.40 13.50 7.61
CA ILE A 7 0.35 13.00 6.70
C ILE A 7 -0.65 14.14 6.52
N PRO A 8 -0.65 14.84 5.37
CA PRO A 8 -1.56 15.95 5.11
C PRO A 8 -3.03 15.53 5.22
N GLN A 9 -3.90 16.47 5.61
CA GLN A 9 -5.33 16.20 5.76
C GLN A 9 -5.97 15.70 4.44
N ALA A 10 -5.53 16.25 3.29
CA ALA A 10 -6.00 15.81 1.99
C ALA A 10 -5.75 14.31 1.73
N LEU A 11 -4.58 13.79 2.13
CA LEU A 11 -4.26 12.38 2.02
C LEU A 11 -5.11 11.54 2.98
N LYS A 12 -5.32 12.00 4.22
CA LYS A 12 -6.22 11.32 5.17
C LYS A 12 -7.65 11.22 4.64
N ASP A 13 -8.15 12.29 4.02
CA ASP A 13 -9.47 12.32 3.42
C ASP A 13 -9.56 11.38 2.20
N SER A 14 -8.50 11.31 1.39
CA SER A 14 -8.39 10.36 0.27
C SER A 14 -8.43 8.90 0.76
N LEU A 15 -7.58 8.54 1.72
CA LEU A 15 -7.55 7.22 2.35
C LEU A 15 -8.91 6.84 2.96
N ARG A 16 -9.56 7.79 3.63
CA ARG A 16 -10.91 7.58 4.19
C ARG A 16 -11.93 7.30 3.09
N LYS A 17 -11.93 8.08 2.00
CA LYS A 17 -12.83 7.86 0.85
C LYS A 17 -12.59 6.49 0.22
N PHE A 18 -11.33 6.13 0.01
CA PHE A 18 -10.93 4.84 -0.57
C PHE A 18 -11.41 3.66 0.26
N ARG A 19 -11.22 3.72 1.59
CA ARG A 19 -11.67 2.67 2.52
C ARG A 19 -13.18 2.41 2.46
N PHE A 20 -13.98 3.47 2.33
CA PHE A 20 -15.44 3.35 2.32
C PHE A 20 -16.01 3.20 0.90
N ALA A 21 -15.17 3.20 -0.14
CA ALA A 21 -15.60 2.98 -1.50
C ALA A 21 -16.15 1.55 -1.67
N ARG A 22 -17.34 1.43 -2.27
CA ARG A 22 -17.94 0.11 -2.56
C ARG A 22 -17.26 -0.50 -3.78
N ARG A 23 -16.65 -1.67 -3.60
CA ARG A 23 -16.00 -2.44 -4.67
C ARG A 23 -16.94 -3.55 -5.15
N LYS A 24 -17.00 -3.74 -6.47
CA LYS A 24 -17.83 -4.77 -7.12
C LYS A 24 -16.98 -5.82 -7.85
N GLY A 25 -15.74 -5.48 -8.16
CA GLY A 25 -14.75 -6.34 -8.79
C GLY A 25 -13.45 -5.56 -9.01
N GLY A 26 -12.36 -6.30 -9.22
CA GLY A 26 -11.01 -5.79 -9.39
C GLY A 26 -10.34 -5.40 -8.09
N ASN A 27 -9.00 -5.39 -8.10
CA ASN A 27 -8.24 -4.73 -7.05
C ASN A 27 -8.27 -3.22 -7.28
N ALA A 28 -8.00 -2.48 -6.22
CA ALA A 28 -7.74 -1.05 -6.31
C ALA A 28 -6.59 -0.69 -5.40
N ALA A 29 -5.89 0.38 -5.70
CA ALA A 29 -4.70 0.79 -4.95
C ALA A 29 -4.58 2.31 -4.87
N ILE A 30 -4.09 2.81 -3.74
CA ILE A 30 -3.54 4.17 -3.61
C ILE A 30 -2.04 4.02 -3.36
N VAL A 31 -1.23 4.63 -4.22
CA VAL A 31 0.22 4.67 -4.09
C VAL A 31 0.63 5.98 -3.42
N VAL A 32 1.40 5.89 -2.35
CA VAL A 32 1.88 7.01 -1.55
C VAL A 32 3.39 6.98 -1.45
N LYS A 33 4.02 8.16 -1.58
CA LYS A 33 5.47 8.36 -1.38
C LYS A 33 5.72 9.36 -0.26
N ILE A 34 6.97 9.42 0.19
CA ILE A 34 7.45 10.50 1.06
C ILE A 34 8.17 11.54 0.21
N ASN A 35 7.75 12.80 0.32
CA ASN A 35 8.54 13.94 -0.15
C ASN A 35 9.61 14.24 0.89
N LYS A 36 10.85 13.83 0.59
CA LYS A 36 12.01 13.99 1.47
C LYS A 36 12.36 15.45 1.79
N LYS A 37 11.98 16.40 0.93
CA LYS A 37 12.29 17.83 1.16
C LYS A 37 11.32 18.46 2.15
N GLU A 38 10.03 18.20 1.97
CA GLU A 38 8.96 18.76 2.79
C GLU A 38 8.65 17.90 4.03
N LEU A 39 9.17 16.68 4.10
CA LEU A 39 8.87 15.68 5.13
C LEU A 39 7.36 15.41 5.26
N ILE A 40 6.67 15.32 4.12
CA ILE A 40 5.25 14.97 4.04
C ILE A 40 5.03 13.73 3.18
N MET A 41 3.92 13.03 3.42
CA MET A 41 3.43 11.96 2.55
C MET A 41 2.54 12.55 1.44
N GLU A 42 2.74 12.06 0.22
CA GLU A 42 2.02 12.51 -0.97
C GLU A 42 1.40 11.30 -1.67
N GLU A 43 0.12 11.42 -2.01
CA GLU A 43 -0.52 10.55 -3.00
C GLU A 43 0.17 10.74 -4.35
N VAL A 44 0.57 9.64 -4.97
CA VAL A 44 1.18 9.63 -6.30
C VAL A 44 0.10 9.33 -7.33
N GLU A 45 -0.63 8.25 -7.10
CA GLU A 45 -1.59 7.74 -8.05
C GLU A 45 -2.61 6.84 -7.35
N GLN A 46 -3.81 6.77 -7.93
CA GLN A 46 -4.87 5.89 -7.50
C GLN A 46 -5.34 5.06 -8.71
N PHE A 47 -5.42 3.75 -8.52
CA PHE A 47 -5.86 2.79 -9.51
C PHE A 47 -7.18 2.14 -9.10
N ASP A 48 -8.08 1.97 -10.06
CA ASP A 48 -9.30 1.21 -9.93
C ASP A 48 -9.30 0.06 -10.94
N ASN A 49 -9.57 -1.17 -10.49
CA ASN A 49 -9.57 -2.38 -11.31
C ASN A 49 -8.20 -2.69 -11.96
N ILE A 50 -7.15 -2.73 -11.14
CA ILE A 50 -5.77 -3.06 -11.55
C ILE A 50 -5.41 -4.50 -11.13
N SER A 51 -4.62 -5.21 -11.95
CA SER A 51 -4.05 -6.50 -11.54
C SER A 51 -2.84 -6.30 -10.60
N LEU A 52 -2.36 -7.37 -9.95
CA LEU A 52 -1.14 -7.26 -9.14
C LEU A 52 0.09 -7.03 -10.02
N ASP A 53 0.14 -7.68 -11.18
CA ASP A 53 1.24 -7.59 -12.13
C ASP A 53 1.33 -6.17 -12.71
N ASP A 54 0.21 -5.61 -13.20
CA ASP A 54 0.17 -4.24 -13.72
C ASP A 54 0.57 -3.24 -12.63
N LEU A 55 0.08 -3.43 -11.39
CA LEU A 55 0.47 -2.54 -10.29
C LEU A 55 1.96 -2.64 -9.97
N ALA A 56 2.54 -3.83 -10.04
CA ALA A 56 3.96 -4.04 -9.81
C ALA A 56 4.82 -3.32 -10.87
N GLU A 57 4.38 -3.30 -12.13
CA GLU A 57 5.02 -2.56 -13.22
C GLU A 57 4.95 -1.03 -13.04
N GLU A 58 3.85 -0.51 -12.47
CA GLU A 58 3.71 0.92 -12.16
C GLU A 58 4.56 1.37 -10.95
N LEU A 59 5.01 0.42 -10.11
CA LEU A 59 5.81 0.73 -8.93
C LEU A 59 7.30 0.90 -9.28
N PRO A 60 7.99 1.87 -8.66
CA PRO A 60 9.39 2.15 -8.97
C PRO A 60 10.34 1.06 -8.46
N GLU A 61 11.39 0.74 -9.21
CA GLU A 61 12.42 -0.23 -8.82
C GLU A 61 13.46 0.29 -7.81
N SER A 62 13.52 1.61 -7.60
CA SER A 62 14.58 2.28 -6.83
C SER A 62 14.09 3.23 -5.74
N ALA A 63 12.80 3.20 -5.42
CA ALA A 63 12.23 4.04 -4.36
C ALA A 63 11.13 3.30 -3.59
N PRO A 64 11.01 3.50 -2.27
CA PRO A 64 9.98 2.84 -1.50
C PRO A 64 8.62 3.52 -1.73
N ARG A 65 7.54 2.75 -1.54
CA ARG A 65 6.15 3.21 -1.61
C ARG A 65 5.32 2.54 -0.52
N TYR A 66 4.34 3.28 -0.01
CA TYR A 66 3.23 2.67 0.70
C TYR A 66 2.09 2.50 -0.30
N VAL A 67 1.52 1.30 -0.37
CA VAL A 67 0.37 1.06 -1.24
C VAL A 67 -0.78 0.54 -0.40
N VAL A 68 -1.84 1.34 -0.29
CA VAL A 68 -3.08 0.88 0.35
C VAL A 68 -3.91 0.21 -0.72
N MET A 69 -4.03 -1.11 -0.64
CA MET A 69 -4.71 -1.94 -1.62
C MET A 69 -6.03 -2.47 -1.05
N SER A 70 -7.08 -2.35 -1.85
CA SER A 70 -8.30 -3.15 -1.69
C SER A 70 -8.19 -4.35 -2.61
N TYR A 71 -7.88 -5.51 -2.05
CA TYR A 71 -7.61 -6.73 -2.81
C TYR A 71 -8.88 -7.57 -2.98
N GLU A 72 -9.24 -7.97 -4.20
CA GLU A 72 -10.33 -8.89 -4.44
C GLU A 72 -9.94 -10.31 -4.03
N LEU A 73 -10.46 -10.75 -2.89
CA LEU A 73 -10.28 -12.12 -2.40
C LEU A 73 -11.55 -12.94 -2.67
N ALA A 74 -11.42 -13.95 -3.52
CA ALA A 74 -12.43 -14.99 -3.71
C ALA A 74 -12.30 -16.07 -2.63
N HIS A 75 -13.42 -16.44 -2.02
CA HIS A 75 -13.52 -17.49 -1.02
C HIS A 75 -14.08 -18.77 -1.66
N ASP A 76 -13.74 -19.93 -1.08
CA ASP A 76 -14.18 -21.24 -1.57
C ASP A 76 -15.71 -21.43 -1.60
N ASP A 77 -16.44 -20.65 -0.78
CA ASP A 77 -17.91 -20.65 -0.74
C ASP A 77 -18.56 -19.72 -1.78
N GLY A 78 -17.76 -19.17 -2.69
CA GLY A 78 -18.21 -18.28 -3.77
C GLY A 78 -18.38 -16.82 -3.37
N ARG A 79 -18.15 -16.46 -2.09
CA ARG A 79 -18.15 -15.05 -1.67
C ARG A 79 -16.91 -14.32 -2.19
N LYS A 80 -17.06 -13.02 -2.41
CA LYS A 80 -15.96 -12.09 -2.66
C LYS A 80 -15.86 -11.11 -1.51
N SER A 81 -14.66 -10.87 -1.02
CA SER A 81 -14.35 -9.82 -0.05
C SER A 81 -13.28 -8.89 -0.60
N PHE A 82 -13.23 -7.68 -0.05
CA PHE A 82 -12.27 -6.67 -0.45
C PHE A 82 -11.48 -6.17 0.77
N PRO A 83 -10.67 -7.02 1.41
CA PRO A 83 -9.84 -6.59 2.53
C PRO A 83 -8.87 -5.48 2.12
N LEU A 84 -8.67 -4.53 3.03
CA LEU A 84 -7.60 -3.56 2.90
C LEU A 84 -6.28 -4.16 3.39
N VAL A 85 -5.24 -3.97 2.59
CA VAL A 85 -3.86 -4.41 2.83
C VAL A 85 -2.93 -3.23 2.59
N LEU A 86 -1.91 -3.11 3.41
CA LEU A 86 -0.81 -2.18 3.19
C LEU A 86 0.34 -2.96 2.56
N VAL A 87 0.65 -2.72 1.30
CA VAL A 87 1.89 -3.20 0.70
C VAL A 87 2.98 -2.18 1.03
N ASN A 88 3.92 -2.62 1.85
CA ASN A 88 5.15 -1.91 2.15
C ASN A 88 6.19 -2.27 1.08
N TRP A 89 6.20 -1.49 -0.01
CA TRP A 89 7.07 -1.69 -1.16
C TRP A 89 8.45 -1.07 -0.91
N VAL A 90 9.47 -1.91 -0.86
CA VAL A 90 10.85 -1.54 -0.48
C VAL A 90 11.86 -2.28 -1.37
N PRO A 91 11.95 -1.96 -2.67
CA PRO A 91 12.80 -2.67 -3.61
C PRO A 91 14.29 -2.47 -3.31
N PRO A 92 15.20 -3.30 -3.85
CA PRO A 92 16.59 -3.37 -3.36
C PRO A 92 17.41 -2.11 -3.60
N ALA A 93 17.10 -1.35 -4.66
CA ALA A 93 17.88 -0.19 -5.08
C ALA A 93 17.48 1.13 -4.36
N CYS A 94 16.77 1.05 -3.24
CA CYS A 94 16.34 2.25 -2.52
C CYS A 94 17.50 2.99 -1.85
N GLU A 95 17.47 4.32 -1.93
CA GLU A 95 18.40 5.21 -1.23
C GLU A 95 18.23 5.16 0.30
N MET A 96 19.34 5.05 1.05
CA MET A 96 19.34 4.75 2.49
C MET A 96 18.57 5.77 3.35
N SER A 97 18.70 7.07 3.09
CA SER A 97 17.98 8.06 3.90
C SER A 97 16.49 8.10 3.56
N LEU A 98 16.09 7.80 2.34
CA LEU A 98 14.67 7.60 1.99
C LEU A 98 14.11 6.33 2.64
N LEU A 99 14.88 5.23 2.70
CA LEU A 99 14.52 4.03 3.46
C LEU A 99 14.32 4.31 4.94
N THR A 100 15.17 5.14 5.53
CA THR A 100 15.07 5.53 6.94
C THR A 100 13.79 6.32 7.21
N LEU A 101 13.47 7.30 6.35
CA LEU A 101 12.22 8.05 6.45
C LEU A 101 11.00 7.13 6.27
N HIS A 102 11.04 6.24 5.28
CA HIS A 102 9.99 5.26 5.00
C HIS A 102 9.76 4.28 6.16
N ALA A 103 10.82 3.75 6.77
CA ALA A 103 10.70 2.92 7.96
C ALA A 103 10.11 3.71 9.14
N SER A 104 10.53 4.97 9.33
CA SER A 104 10.02 5.81 10.41
C SER A 104 8.53 6.18 10.26
N GLY A 105 8.05 6.32 9.02
CA GLY A 105 6.67 6.68 8.72
C GLY A 105 5.68 5.51 8.73
N LEU A 106 6.17 4.27 8.62
CA LEU A 106 5.34 3.08 8.35
C LEU A 106 4.22 2.90 9.38
N ASN A 107 4.56 2.88 10.68
CA ASN A 107 3.57 2.68 11.74
C ASN A 107 2.52 3.81 11.79
N ASN A 108 2.96 5.06 11.58
CA ASN A 108 2.05 6.20 11.56
C ASN A 108 1.08 6.12 10.37
N PHE A 109 1.60 5.76 9.19
CA PHE A 109 0.81 5.59 7.99
C PHE A 109 -0.18 4.42 8.10
N GLN A 110 0.28 3.26 8.57
CA GLN A 110 -0.57 2.09 8.79
C GLN A 110 -1.76 2.41 9.71
N ASN A 111 -1.50 3.05 10.85
CA ASN A 111 -2.55 3.48 11.78
C ASN A 111 -3.50 4.50 11.16
N THR A 112 -2.97 5.43 10.36
CA THR A 112 -3.77 6.48 9.70
C THR A 112 -4.64 5.93 8.59
N ALA A 113 -4.14 4.94 7.83
CA ALA A 113 -4.89 4.23 6.81
C ALA A 113 -5.90 3.23 7.40
N ASP A 114 -5.81 2.94 8.70
CA ASP A 114 -6.63 1.96 9.43
C ASP A 114 -6.56 0.56 8.81
N VAL A 115 -5.32 0.10 8.55
CA VAL A 115 -5.04 -1.17 7.88
C VAL A 115 -4.33 -2.15 8.84
N GLY A 116 -4.97 -3.29 9.08
CA GLY A 116 -4.47 -4.29 10.03
C GLY A 116 -3.44 -5.27 9.44
N LYS A 117 -3.38 -5.45 8.11
CA LYS A 117 -2.49 -6.40 7.44
C LYS A 117 -1.47 -5.68 6.57
N VAL A 118 -0.19 -5.99 6.78
CA VAL A 118 0.93 -5.41 6.04
C VAL A 118 1.66 -6.52 5.30
N LEU A 119 1.80 -6.37 3.99
CA LEU A 119 2.65 -7.19 3.16
C LEU A 119 3.95 -6.44 2.89
N GLU A 120 5.08 -7.00 3.31
CA GLU A 120 6.39 -6.43 3.01
C GLU A 120 6.93 -7.02 1.71
N VAL A 121 7.26 -6.15 0.75
CA VAL A 121 7.75 -6.54 -0.58
C VAL A 121 9.12 -5.94 -0.79
N ARG A 122 10.15 -6.80 -0.81
CA ARG A 122 11.56 -6.40 -0.97
C ARG A 122 12.15 -6.78 -2.33
N ASP A 123 11.59 -7.80 -2.97
CA ASP A 123 12.12 -8.36 -4.21
C ASP A 123 11.54 -7.67 -5.47
N GLY A 124 11.02 -6.45 -5.30
CA GLY A 124 10.37 -5.71 -6.38
C GLY A 124 9.13 -6.45 -6.90
N ALA A 125 8.94 -6.43 -8.23
CA ALA A 125 7.73 -6.95 -8.86
C ALA A 125 7.49 -8.44 -8.57
N GLU A 126 8.56 -9.23 -8.47
CA GLU A 126 8.50 -10.66 -8.16
C GLU A 126 7.92 -10.96 -6.77
N GLY A 127 7.95 -9.99 -5.85
CA GLY A 127 7.44 -10.14 -4.49
C GLY A 127 5.98 -9.72 -4.30
N LEU A 128 5.30 -9.21 -5.32
CA LEU A 128 3.88 -8.81 -5.26
C LEU A 128 3.00 -9.81 -5.99
N THR A 129 2.81 -10.99 -5.40
CA THR A 129 2.07 -12.09 -6.05
C THR A 129 0.73 -12.42 -5.38
N THR A 130 -0.14 -13.06 -6.14
CA THR A 130 -1.44 -13.57 -5.68
C THR A 130 -1.26 -14.56 -4.53
N GLU A 131 -0.25 -15.43 -4.61
CA GLU A 131 0.07 -16.41 -3.58
C GLU A 131 0.44 -15.75 -2.26
N MET A 132 1.28 -14.72 -2.29
CA MET A 132 1.70 -13.98 -1.09
C MET A 132 0.52 -13.23 -0.46
N MET A 133 -0.28 -12.55 -1.28
CA MET A 133 -1.51 -11.87 -0.83
C MET A 133 -2.48 -12.85 -0.18
N ASN A 134 -2.80 -13.95 -0.86
CA ASN A 134 -3.72 -14.96 -0.35
C ASN A 134 -3.17 -15.59 0.94
N ALA A 135 -1.90 -15.97 0.99
CA ALA A 135 -1.29 -16.57 2.18
C ALA A 135 -1.34 -15.64 3.40
N MET A 136 -1.19 -14.33 3.22
CA MET A 136 -1.32 -13.34 4.29
C MET A 136 -2.80 -13.14 4.71
N LEU A 137 -3.72 -13.25 3.76
CA LEU A 137 -5.15 -13.00 4.01
C LEU A 137 -5.90 -14.20 4.60
N THR A 138 -5.54 -15.42 4.24
CA THR A 138 -6.22 -16.66 4.65
C THR A 138 -5.67 -17.29 5.93
N LYS A 139 -4.43 -16.96 6.32
CA LYS A 139 -3.91 -17.33 7.65
C LYS A 139 -4.59 -16.45 8.70
N ALA A 140 -5.55 -17.04 9.42
CA ALA A 140 -6.17 -16.52 10.62
C ALA A 140 -6.02 -17.55 11.74
#